data_AF-A0A8J9SX83-F1
#
_entry.id   AF-A0A8J9SX83-F1
#
_cell.length_a   1.000
_cell.length_b   1.000
_cell.length_c   1.000
_cell.angle_alpha   90.00
_cell.angle_beta   90.00
_cell.angle_gamma   90.00
#
_symmetry.space_group_name_H-M   'P 1'
#
loop_
_entity.id
_entity.type
_entity.pdbx_description
1 polymer ?
#
loop_
_entity_poly.entity_id
_entity_poly.type
_entity_poly.pdbx_seq_one_letter_code
_entity_poly.pdbx_strand_id
1 'polypeptide(L)'
;METMSKSLPDPLLLAFFTQAKTELQNCKVSGASRMAEIRAVLLANQSACLGTVLNQYNRQNGTSFTVDQIQAQLKSLRAETVSLQVKLKLDEMNETARLAFCRLVLYSESSQHQDRSLRDQMQLEASQPMQRDEIMEFSALCNTALRLPNVRLHLEKGKSLFDDGEFPPVPIDPPKRIELIQRMFFRALGYDPDHGMAEIERIFFSERSSEFGDDKELMAVFADMLSKTKVVVTNATLIATEAAFSDHDDGGCTRVVSVQYSEKVIDSLTGQYVDEAERIAPSSLAMEQQTESQQRQQLRVASQAAALQQELLGQLLSMPDEEREERMSLAKEASDEFTRKILAISPGPDRIVFLQSVDERTQKELAMLKLWENMLASNEGKPPTIRKELDTRAH
;
A
#
# COMPACT_ATOMS: atom_id res chain seq x y z
N MET A 1 58.37 5.26 1.78
CA MET A 1 57.58 4.04 2.06
C MET A 1 56.12 4.40 1.91
N GLU A 2 55.61 4.25 0.69
CA GLU A 2 54.19 4.44 0.40
C GLU A 2 53.43 3.24 0.96
N THR A 3 52.68 3.45 2.03
CA THR A 3 51.63 2.51 2.44
C THR A 3 50.53 2.61 1.39
N MET A 4 50.68 1.87 0.29
CA MET A 4 49.57 1.61 -0.62
C MET A 4 48.43 1.01 0.22
N SER A 5 47.40 1.81 0.49
CA SER A 5 46.15 1.30 1.05
C SER A 5 45.62 0.31 0.02
N LYS A 6 45.82 -1.00 0.26
CA LYS A 6 45.23 -2.03 -0.59
C LYS A 6 43.72 -1.79 -0.54
N SER A 7 43.16 -1.32 -1.64
CA SER A 7 41.73 -1.32 -1.84
C SER A 7 41.23 -2.74 -1.66
N LEU A 8 40.05 -2.88 -1.05
CA LEU A 8 39.44 -4.20 -0.89
C LEU A 8 39.22 -4.80 -2.27
N PRO A 9 39.53 -6.10 -2.46
CA PRO A 9 39.27 -6.75 -3.73
C PRO A 9 37.77 -6.73 -4.06
N ASP A 10 37.41 -6.22 -5.24
CA ASP A 10 36.04 -6.24 -5.75
C ASP A 10 35.37 -7.63 -5.64
N PRO A 11 36.05 -8.76 -5.96
CA PRO A 11 35.44 -10.09 -5.82
C PRO A 11 35.02 -10.42 -4.38
N LEU A 12 35.77 -9.94 -3.39
CA LEU A 12 35.45 -10.14 -1.98
C LEU A 12 34.22 -9.32 -1.58
N LEU A 13 34.15 -8.05 -2.02
CA LEU A 13 33.01 -7.17 -1.78
C LEU A 13 31.74 -7.69 -2.45
N LEU A 14 31.83 -8.14 -3.70
CA LEU A 14 30.70 -8.72 -4.44
C LEU A 14 30.17 -9.98 -3.76
N ALA A 15 31.06 -10.88 -3.34
CA ALA A 15 30.68 -12.09 -2.62
C ALA A 15 29.98 -11.76 -1.29
N PHE A 16 30.54 -10.80 -0.53
CA PHE A 16 29.97 -10.38 0.74
C PHE A 16 28.57 -9.78 0.56
N PHE A 17 28.40 -8.77 -0.31
CA PHE A 17 27.10 -8.12 -0.49
C PHE A 17 26.03 -9.07 -1.02
N THR A 18 26.40 -10.01 -1.89
CA THR A 18 25.47 -11.02 -2.43
C THR A 18 25.02 -12.01 -1.36
N GLN A 19 25.97 -12.51 -0.56
CA GLN A 19 25.68 -13.45 0.53
C GLN A 19 24.85 -12.74 1.63
N ALA A 20 25.26 -11.55 2.04
CA ALA A 20 24.58 -10.77 3.07
C ALA A 20 23.15 -10.43 2.67
N LYS A 21 22.90 -10.09 1.40
CA LYS A 21 21.54 -9.90 0.87
C LYS A 21 20.67 -11.13 1.11
N THR A 22 21.18 -12.32 0.79
CA THR A 22 20.45 -13.59 0.93
C THR A 22 20.16 -13.90 2.40
N GLU A 23 21.12 -13.67 3.28
CA GLU A 23 20.95 -13.89 4.72
C GLU A 23 19.96 -12.90 5.35
N LEU A 24 20.00 -11.62 4.95
CA LEU A 24 19.04 -10.60 5.38
C LEU A 24 17.61 -10.94 4.93
N GLN A 25 17.44 -11.44 3.71
CA GLN A 25 16.12 -11.89 3.22
C GLN A 25 15.54 -13.01 4.08
N ASN A 26 16.37 -13.90 4.59
CA ASN A 26 15.94 -15.04 5.39
C ASN A 26 15.99 -14.80 6.91
N CYS A 27 16.44 -13.62 7.34
CA CYS A 27 16.56 -13.27 8.75
C CYS A 27 15.20 -13.31 9.45
N LYS A 28 15.16 -14.00 10.59
CA LYS A 28 14.01 -14.11 11.49
C LYS A 28 14.41 -13.66 12.89
N VAL A 29 13.45 -13.16 13.64
CA VAL A 29 13.60 -12.82 15.06
C VAL A 29 12.55 -13.64 15.80
N SER A 30 12.90 -14.11 17.00
CA SER A 30 12.00 -14.89 17.84
C SER A 30 11.36 -13.99 18.87
N GLY A 31 10.02 -13.95 18.91
CA GLY A 31 9.29 -13.22 19.92
C GLY A 31 9.21 -11.71 19.66
N ALA A 32 8.62 -11.00 20.63
CA ALA A 32 8.62 -9.55 20.66
C ALA A 32 10.03 -9.03 20.94
N SER A 33 10.57 -8.19 20.05
CA SER A 33 11.88 -7.57 20.18
C SER A 33 11.79 -6.06 19.95
N ARG A 34 12.62 -5.30 20.66
CA ARG A 34 12.70 -3.85 20.47
C ARG A 34 13.46 -3.53 19.19
N MET A 35 13.23 -2.35 18.59
CA MET A 35 13.92 -1.93 17.36
C MET A 35 15.44 -1.97 17.50
N ALA A 36 16.00 -1.64 18.67
CA ALA A 36 17.43 -1.72 18.94
C ALA A 36 17.96 -3.16 18.89
N GLU A 37 17.20 -4.13 19.40
CA GLU A 37 17.54 -5.55 19.37
C GLU A 37 17.48 -6.09 17.94
N ILE A 38 16.45 -5.70 17.17
CA ILE A 38 16.33 -6.07 15.75
C ILE A 38 17.53 -5.53 14.96
N ARG A 39 17.94 -4.27 15.19
CA ARG A 39 19.16 -3.71 14.58
C ARG A 39 20.39 -4.52 14.96
N ALA A 40 20.54 -4.89 16.22
CA ALA A 40 21.67 -5.70 16.69
C ALA A 40 21.70 -7.08 16.01
N VAL A 41 20.56 -7.75 15.85
CA VAL A 41 20.44 -9.03 15.13
C VAL A 41 20.87 -8.90 13.67
N LEU A 42 20.39 -7.87 12.97
CA LEU A 42 20.78 -7.65 11.56
C LEU A 42 22.28 -7.39 11.41
N LEU A 43 22.87 -6.57 12.29
CA LEU A 43 24.31 -6.29 12.30
C LEU A 43 25.13 -7.53 12.65
N ALA A 44 24.67 -8.37 13.58
CA ALA A 44 25.30 -9.62 13.94
C ALA A 44 25.30 -10.60 12.75
N ASN A 45 24.18 -10.71 12.02
CA ASN A 45 24.09 -11.53 10.82
C ASN A 45 25.03 -11.04 9.72
N GLN A 46 25.07 -9.72 9.45
CA GLN A 46 26.03 -9.15 8.50
C GLN A 46 27.48 -9.42 8.89
N SER A 47 27.80 -9.35 10.19
CA SER A 47 29.15 -9.62 10.69
C SER A 47 29.53 -11.11 10.57
N ALA A 48 28.59 -12.03 10.86
CA ALA A 48 28.78 -13.47 10.69
C ALA A 48 28.94 -13.85 9.20
N CYS A 49 28.12 -13.26 8.33
CA CYS A 49 28.24 -13.38 6.87
C CYS A 49 29.62 -12.94 6.41
N LEU A 50 30.08 -11.76 6.86
CA LEU A 50 31.39 -11.23 6.50
C LEU A 50 32.51 -12.18 6.92
N GLY A 51 32.46 -12.70 8.15
CA GLY A 51 33.45 -13.68 8.64
C GLY A 51 33.48 -14.95 7.78
N THR A 52 32.32 -15.46 7.38
CA THR A 52 32.20 -16.66 6.53
C THR A 52 32.80 -16.44 5.14
N VAL A 53 32.39 -15.35 4.47
CA VAL A 53 32.89 -15.00 3.13
C VAL A 53 34.39 -14.72 3.14
N LEU A 54 34.86 -14.01 4.17
CA LEU A 54 36.27 -13.70 4.35
C LEU A 54 37.12 -14.96 4.52
N ASN A 55 36.68 -15.88 5.38
CA ASN A 55 37.39 -17.14 5.61
C ASN A 55 37.50 -17.96 4.31
N GLN A 56 36.43 -17.99 3.51
CA GLN A 56 36.45 -18.65 2.21
C GLN A 56 37.41 -17.97 1.23
N TYR A 57 37.37 -16.64 1.14
CA TYR A 57 38.25 -15.87 0.25
C TYR A 57 39.72 -16.02 0.63
N ASN A 58 40.05 -15.93 1.92
CA ASN A 58 41.40 -16.11 2.44
C ASN A 58 41.96 -17.50 2.09
N ARG A 59 41.15 -18.55 2.25
CA ARG A 59 41.53 -19.93 1.87
C ARG A 59 41.78 -20.09 0.38
N GLN A 60 40.96 -19.49 -0.47
CA GLN A 60 41.05 -19.63 -1.92
C GLN A 60 42.21 -18.83 -2.53
N ASN A 61 42.53 -17.66 -1.97
CA ASN A 61 43.49 -16.72 -2.54
C ASN A 61 44.82 -16.64 -1.76
N GLY A 62 45.00 -17.43 -0.71
CA GLY A 62 46.20 -17.38 0.14
C GLY A 62 46.40 -16.03 0.83
N THR A 63 45.30 -15.34 1.18
CA THR A 63 45.32 -14.02 1.83
C THR A 63 45.01 -14.13 3.32
N SER A 64 45.32 -13.08 4.08
CA SER A 64 45.14 -13.04 5.55
C SER A 64 44.42 -11.77 6.00
N PHE A 65 43.37 -11.38 5.27
CA PHE A 65 42.53 -10.27 5.66
C PHE A 65 41.76 -10.59 6.94
N THR A 66 41.59 -9.60 7.82
CA THR A 66 40.81 -9.74 9.07
C THR A 66 39.46 -9.02 8.97
N VAL A 67 38.49 -9.46 9.76
CA VAL A 67 37.14 -8.85 9.78
C VAL A 67 37.22 -7.36 10.15
N ASP A 68 38.02 -7.01 11.17
CA ASP A 68 38.18 -5.64 11.64
C ASP A 68 38.75 -4.70 10.57
N GLN A 69 39.74 -5.18 9.80
CA GLN A 69 40.31 -4.43 8.68
C GLN A 69 39.26 -4.14 7.61
N ILE A 70 38.44 -5.14 7.26
CA ILE A 70 37.40 -4.98 6.24
C ILE A 70 36.28 -4.09 6.74
N GLN A 71 35.84 -4.23 7.99
CA GLN A 71 34.82 -3.37 8.57
C GLN A 71 35.27 -1.91 8.66
N ALA A 72 36.53 -1.64 9.04
CA ALA A 72 37.08 -0.30 9.03
C ALA A 72 37.10 0.28 7.61
N GLN A 73 37.48 -0.52 6.61
CA GLN A 73 37.49 -0.10 5.22
C GLN A 73 36.08 0.11 4.64
N LEU A 74 35.10 -0.73 5.00
CA LEU A 74 33.67 -0.58 4.66
C LEU A 74 33.08 0.72 5.22
N LYS A 75 33.46 1.14 6.43
CA LYS A 75 33.04 2.43 7.01
C LYS A 75 33.62 3.63 6.26
N SER A 76 34.81 3.48 5.68
CA SER A 76 35.51 4.54 4.93
C SER A 76 35.26 4.49 3.42
N LEU A 77 34.47 3.53 2.94
CA LEU A 77 34.29 3.22 1.53
C LEU A 77 33.48 4.34 0.86
N ARG A 78 34.16 5.17 0.05
CA ARG A 78 33.52 6.24 -0.71
C ARG A 78 32.96 5.68 -2.02
N ALA A 79 31.79 6.16 -2.44
CA ALA A 79 31.11 5.72 -3.67
C ALA A 79 31.96 5.86 -4.96
N GLU A 80 32.99 6.71 -4.94
CA GLU A 80 33.91 6.96 -6.06
C GLU A 80 35.07 5.95 -6.15
N THR A 81 35.31 5.16 -5.10
CA THR A 81 36.50 4.29 -4.97
C THR A 81 36.25 2.83 -5.37
N VAL A 82 35.04 2.51 -5.81
CA VAL A 82 34.58 1.13 -6.05
C VAL A 82 33.99 1.00 -7.44
N SER A 83 34.09 -0.18 -8.04
CA SER A 83 33.46 -0.43 -9.33
C SER A 83 31.94 -0.29 -9.25
N LEU A 84 31.33 0.06 -10.40
CA LEU A 84 29.89 0.21 -10.53
C LEU A 84 29.13 -1.05 -10.08
N GLN A 85 29.68 -2.24 -10.36
CA GLN A 85 29.06 -3.50 -9.97
C GLN A 85 29.02 -3.66 -8.45
N VAL A 86 30.10 -3.32 -7.75
CA VAL A 86 30.15 -3.38 -6.29
C VAL A 86 29.19 -2.38 -5.67
N LYS A 87 29.10 -1.17 -6.23
CA LYS A 87 28.15 -0.14 -5.79
C LYS A 87 26.70 -0.62 -5.92
N LEU A 88 26.32 -1.20 -7.06
CA LEU A 88 24.98 -1.76 -7.27
C LEU A 88 24.66 -2.85 -6.23
N LYS A 89 25.62 -3.74 -5.93
CA LYS A 89 25.42 -4.80 -4.93
C LYS A 89 25.34 -4.28 -3.50
N LEU A 90 26.11 -3.24 -3.17
CA LEU A 90 26.00 -2.52 -1.90
C LEU A 90 24.60 -1.90 -1.76
N ASP A 91 24.10 -1.24 -2.81
CA ASP A 91 22.78 -0.61 -2.80
C ASP A 91 21.66 -1.67 -2.66
N GLU A 92 21.75 -2.79 -3.38
CA GLU A 92 20.83 -3.93 -3.23
C GLU A 92 20.84 -4.51 -1.80
N MET A 93 22.01 -4.66 -1.18
CA MET A 93 22.14 -5.16 0.18
C MET A 93 21.55 -4.17 1.19
N ASN A 94 21.86 -2.88 1.06
CA ASN A 94 21.33 -1.83 1.93
C ASN A 94 19.80 -1.73 1.84
N GLU A 95 19.26 -1.84 0.62
CA GLU A 95 17.82 -1.87 0.41
C GLU A 95 17.18 -3.11 1.05
N THR A 96 17.80 -4.27 0.88
CA THR A 96 17.35 -5.51 1.52
C THR A 96 17.42 -5.43 3.04
N ALA A 97 18.43 -4.77 3.60
CA ALA A 97 18.55 -4.55 5.04
C ALA A 97 17.41 -3.68 5.58
N ARG A 98 17.02 -2.61 4.85
CA ARG A 98 15.86 -1.78 5.20
C ARG A 98 14.56 -2.57 5.17
N LEU A 99 14.34 -3.36 4.11
CA LEU A 99 13.16 -4.22 4.00
C LEU A 99 13.13 -5.28 5.11
N ALA A 100 14.26 -5.94 5.39
CA ALA A 100 14.37 -6.92 6.45
C ALA A 100 14.10 -6.30 7.83
N PHE A 101 14.66 -5.12 8.10
CA PHE A 101 14.39 -4.37 9.34
C PHE A 101 12.90 -4.07 9.51
N CYS A 102 12.27 -3.46 8.50
CA CYS A 102 10.86 -3.12 8.53
C CYS A 102 9.97 -4.36 8.72
N ARG A 103 10.28 -5.46 8.00
CA ARG A 103 9.57 -6.73 8.12
C ARG A 103 9.65 -7.29 9.55
N LEU A 104 10.84 -7.27 10.15
CA LEU A 104 11.05 -7.79 11.51
C LEU A 104 10.39 -6.93 12.56
N VAL A 105 10.36 -5.60 12.38
CA VAL A 105 9.60 -4.69 13.24
C VAL A 105 8.11 -5.03 13.18
N LEU A 106 7.55 -5.12 11.97
CA LEU A 106 6.14 -5.49 11.79
C LEU A 106 5.84 -6.89 12.36
N TYR A 107 6.73 -7.86 12.17
CA TYR A 107 6.58 -9.20 12.72
C TYR A 107 6.52 -9.17 14.25
N SER A 108 7.45 -8.46 14.89
CA SER A 108 7.50 -8.28 16.34
C SER A 108 6.25 -7.59 16.92
N GLU A 109 5.66 -6.65 16.18
CA GLU A 109 4.45 -5.92 16.60
C GLU A 109 3.14 -6.63 16.24
N SER A 110 3.19 -7.62 15.35
CA SER A 110 2.01 -8.38 14.93
C SER A 110 1.56 -9.38 16.02
N SER A 111 0.25 -9.53 16.16
CA SER A 111 -0.48 -10.15 17.29
C SER A 111 -0.16 -11.62 17.62
N GLN A 112 0.81 -12.26 16.97
CA GLN A 112 1.30 -13.60 17.34
C GLN A 112 2.19 -13.60 18.59
N HIS A 113 2.55 -12.42 19.11
CA HIS A 113 3.22 -12.27 20.40
C HIS A 113 2.33 -11.54 21.41
N GLN A 114 1.25 -12.20 21.82
CA GLN A 114 0.46 -11.84 23.02
C GLN A 114 1.28 -11.83 24.32
N ASP A 115 2.57 -12.21 24.27
CA ASP A 115 3.51 -12.20 25.39
C ASP A 115 4.16 -10.84 25.67
N ARG A 116 3.77 -9.75 24.99
CA ARG A 116 4.14 -8.42 25.51
C ARG A 116 3.38 -8.19 26.81
N SER A 117 4.13 -8.14 27.91
CA SER A 117 3.55 -7.93 29.22
C SER A 117 2.74 -6.62 29.22
N LEU A 118 1.65 -6.56 29.99
CA LEU A 118 0.89 -5.33 30.24
C LEU A 118 1.82 -4.16 30.65
N ARG A 119 2.97 -4.46 31.24
CA ARG A 119 4.01 -3.51 31.64
C ARG A 119 4.69 -2.81 30.45
N ASP A 120 4.85 -3.48 29.31
CA ASP A 120 5.42 -2.87 28.09
C ASP A 120 4.39 -1.95 27.41
N GLN A 121 3.10 -2.27 27.48
CA GLN A 121 2.02 -1.37 27.01
C GLN A 121 1.89 -0.14 27.92
N MET A 122 2.09 -0.30 29.23
CA MET A 122 2.10 0.81 30.20
C MET A 122 3.34 1.71 30.12
N GLN A 123 4.37 1.32 29.38
CA GLN A 123 5.60 2.10 29.18
C GLN A 123 5.58 2.97 27.92
N LEU A 124 4.50 2.90 27.13
CA LEU A 124 4.38 3.73 25.94
C LEU A 124 4.24 5.21 26.32
N GLU A 125 5.02 6.06 25.67
CA GLU A 125 4.97 7.50 25.84
C GLU A 125 3.65 8.04 25.26
N ALA A 126 2.84 8.64 26.12
CA ALA A 126 1.51 9.17 25.79
C ALA A 126 1.41 10.69 26.01
N SER A 127 2.53 11.37 26.25
CA SER A 127 2.52 12.81 26.58
C SER A 127 3.72 13.58 26.06
N GLN A 128 4.86 12.94 25.82
CA GLN A 128 6.05 13.64 25.33
C GLN A 128 5.93 13.94 23.83
N PRO A 129 6.38 15.12 23.38
CA PRO A 129 6.39 15.47 21.97
C PRO A 129 7.41 14.62 21.19
N MET A 130 7.04 14.24 19.97
CA MET A 130 7.90 13.43 19.12
C MET A 130 9.14 14.18 18.67
N GLN A 131 10.30 13.54 18.77
CA GLN A 131 11.56 14.12 18.30
C GLN A 131 11.70 13.98 16.77
N ARG A 132 12.43 14.91 16.15
CA ARG A 132 12.69 14.94 14.71
C ARG A 132 13.15 13.57 14.16
N ASP A 133 14.12 12.94 14.81
CA ASP A 133 14.71 11.69 14.34
C ASP A 133 13.71 10.52 14.39
N GLU A 134 12.77 10.55 15.33
CA GLU A 134 11.71 9.55 15.47
C GLU A 134 10.64 9.72 14.38
N ILE A 135 10.32 10.97 14.01
CA ILE A 135 9.42 11.27 12.89
C ILE A 135 10.04 10.85 11.55
N MET A 136 11.35 11.09 11.38
CA MET A 136 12.10 10.61 10.23
C MET A 136 12.10 9.08 10.16
N GLU A 137 12.33 8.41 11.28
CA GLU A 137 12.31 6.96 11.37
C GLU A 137 10.91 6.39 11.09
N PHE A 138 9.86 6.96 11.67
CA PHE A 138 8.47 6.63 11.37
C PHE A 138 8.17 6.73 9.87
N SER A 139 8.53 7.86 9.26
CA SER A 139 8.29 8.11 7.84
C SER A 139 9.06 7.11 6.96
N ALA A 140 10.30 6.79 7.33
CA ALA A 140 11.12 5.80 6.64
C ALA A 140 10.55 4.37 6.76
N LEU A 141 10.03 4.00 7.93
CA LEU A 141 9.36 2.72 8.17
C LEU A 141 8.10 2.61 7.31
N CYS A 142 7.23 3.61 7.33
CA CYS A 142 6.02 3.66 6.49
C CYS A 142 6.36 3.52 5.00
N ASN A 143 7.32 4.31 4.50
CA ASN A 143 7.77 4.22 3.10
C ASN A 143 8.36 2.85 2.74
N THR A 144 9.07 2.21 3.67
CA THR A 144 9.65 0.90 3.46
C THR A 144 8.60 -0.21 3.51
N ALA A 145 7.60 -0.08 4.38
CA ALA A 145 6.50 -1.03 4.52
C ALA A 145 5.72 -1.20 3.23
N LEU A 146 5.45 -0.10 2.51
CA LEU A 146 4.72 -0.12 1.23
C LEU A 146 5.43 -0.95 0.13
N ARG A 147 6.72 -1.23 0.29
CA ARG A 147 7.53 -2.04 -0.63
C ARG A 147 7.59 -3.51 -0.23
N LEU A 148 7.07 -3.88 0.94
CA LEU A 148 7.01 -5.27 1.39
C LEU A 148 5.86 -6.02 0.69
N PRO A 149 6.11 -7.20 0.09
CA PRO A 149 5.06 -7.99 -0.57
C PRO A 149 3.89 -8.32 0.36
N ASN A 150 4.17 -8.68 1.61
CA ASN A 150 3.15 -9.05 2.59
C ASN A 150 2.24 -7.87 2.95
N VAL A 151 2.81 -6.68 3.08
CA VAL A 151 2.04 -5.45 3.33
C VAL A 151 1.15 -5.14 2.13
N ARG A 152 1.69 -5.25 0.91
CA ARG A 152 0.89 -5.04 -0.31
C ARG A 152 -0.29 -6.01 -0.38
N LEU A 153 -0.05 -7.30 -0.13
CA LEU A 153 -1.12 -8.31 -0.10
C LEU A 153 -2.13 -8.07 1.03
N HIS A 154 -1.69 -7.60 2.19
CA HIS A 154 -2.57 -7.19 3.28
C HIS A 154 -3.47 -6.03 2.86
N LEU A 155 -2.90 -4.98 2.28
CA LEU A 155 -3.64 -3.80 1.85
C LEU A 155 -4.66 -4.14 0.74
N GLU A 156 -4.24 -4.88 -0.29
CA GLU A 156 -5.08 -5.21 -1.45
C GLU A 156 -6.15 -6.28 -1.11
N LYS A 157 -5.77 -7.36 -0.42
CA LYS A 157 -6.61 -8.56 -0.28
C LYS A 157 -7.10 -8.84 1.13
N GLY A 158 -6.66 -8.05 2.13
CA GLY A 158 -7.04 -8.25 3.53
C GLY A 158 -6.43 -9.49 4.16
N LYS A 159 -5.40 -10.08 3.53
CA LYS A 159 -4.64 -11.20 4.10
C LYS A 159 -3.88 -10.77 5.34
N SER A 160 -3.66 -11.67 6.29
CA SER A 160 -2.78 -11.36 7.42
C SER A 160 -1.36 -11.00 6.95
N LEU A 161 -0.66 -10.13 7.71
CA LEU A 161 0.70 -9.70 7.39
C LEU A 161 1.71 -10.86 7.44
N PHE A 162 1.47 -11.86 8.30
CA PHE A 162 2.40 -12.96 8.56
C PHE A 162 1.75 -14.33 8.75
N ASP A 163 0.41 -14.44 8.71
CA ASP A 163 -0.25 -15.75 8.70
C ASP A 163 -0.48 -16.23 7.26
N ASP A 164 -0.05 -17.47 7.01
CA ASP A 164 -0.41 -18.25 5.82
C ASP A 164 -1.77 -18.97 5.99
N GLY A 165 -2.43 -18.80 7.13
CA GLY A 165 -3.73 -19.40 7.40
C GLY A 165 -4.81 -18.86 6.47
N GLU A 166 -5.66 -19.75 5.94
CA GLU A 166 -6.88 -19.43 5.20
C GLU A 166 -7.98 -18.85 6.11
N PHE A 167 -7.64 -17.84 6.91
CA PHE A 167 -8.66 -17.07 7.59
C PHE A 167 -9.32 -16.15 6.57
N PRO A 168 -10.67 -16.09 6.54
CA PRO A 168 -11.36 -15.18 5.65
C PRO A 168 -10.85 -13.76 5.93
N PRO A 169 -10.56 -12.97 4.88
CA PRO A 169 -10.06 -11.62 5.06
C PRO A 169 -11.04 -10.85 5.95
N VAL A 170 -10.55 -10.33 7.07
CA VAL A 170 -11.38 -9.46 7.91
C VAL A 170 -11.75 -8.26 7.02
N PRO A 171 -13.04 -7.90 6.90
CA PRO A 171 -13.51 -6.81 6.03
C PRO A 171 -13.18 -5.45 6.67
N ILE A 172 -11.89 -5.21 6.86
CA ILE A 172 -11.31 -3.93 7.24
C ILE A 172 -11.00 -3.22 5.93
N ASP A 173 -11.48 -1.99 5.76
CA ASP A 173 -11.18 -1.21 4.56
C ASP A 173 -9.68 -0.90 4.44
N PRO A 174 -9.12 -0.78 3.22
CA PRO A 174 -7.70 -0.48 3.03
C PRO A 174 -7.15 0.72 3.83
N PRO A 175 -7.89 1.84 4.04
CA PRO A 175 -7.45 2.91 4.93
C PRO A 175 -7.23 2.46 6.39
N LYS A 176 -8.11 1.61 6.93
CA LYS A 176 -7.95 1.07 8.29
C LYS A 176 -6.82 0.05 8.37
N ARG A 177 -6.54 -0.68 7.28
CA ARG A 177 -5.40 -1.61 7.19
C ARG A 177 -4.06 -0.87 7.23
N ILE A 178 -3.94 0.27 6.54
CA ILE A 178 -2.72 1.08 6.63
C ILE A 178 -2.59 1.73 8.00
N GLU A 179 -3.70 2.18 8.60
CA GLU A 179 -3.69 2.73 9.96
C GLU A 179 -3.16 1.69 10.96
N LEU A 180 -3.58 0.43 10.85
CA LEU A 180 -3.07 -0.66 11.70
C LEU A 180 -1.53 -0.78 11.61
N ILE A 181 -0.97 -0.69 10.41
CA ILE A 181 0.48 -0.72 10.17
C ILE A 181 1.15 0.50 10.81
N GLN A 182 0.59 1.70 10.65
CA GLN A 182 1.12 2.93 11.26
C GLN A 182 1.11 2.84 12.79
N ARG A 183 0.02 2.32 13.37
CA ARG A 183 -0.10 2.08 14.82
C ARG A 183 0.97 1.10 15.32
N MET A 184 1.30 0.06 14.55
CA MET A 184 2.43 -0.84 14.89
C MET A 184 3.77 -0.09 14.93
N PHE A 185 4.02 0.82 13.98
CA PHE A 185 5.26 1.60 13.98
C PHE A 185 5.36 2.58 15.15
N PHE A 186 4.26 3.22 15.56
CA PHE A 186 4.28 4.05 16.78
C PHE A 186 4.63 3.24 18.03
N ARG A 187 4.05 2.03 18.18
CA ARG A 187 4.43 1.14 19.28
C ARG A 187 5.89 0.74 19.23
N ALA A 188 6.41 0.43 18.04
CA ALA A 188 7.81 0.07 17.86
C ALA A 188 8.76 1.22 18.27
N LEU A 189 8.34 2.47 18.02
CA LEU A 189 9.04 3.68 18.45
C LEU A 189 8.86 3.99 19.95
N GLY A 190 8.00 3.26 20.66
CA GLY A 190 7.74 3.46 22.09
C GLY A 190 6.64 4.47 22.39
N TYR A 191 5.85 4.87 21.41
CA TYR A 191 4.72 5.79 21.59
C TYR A 191 3.39 5.05 21.69
N ASP A 192 2.48 5.63 22.46
CA ASP A 192 1.07 5.25 22.35
C ASP A 192 0.57 5.63 20.94
N PRO A 193 -0.10 4.72 20.21
CA PRO A 193 -0.50 5.00 18.84
C PRO A 193 -1.44 6.19 18.68
N ASP A 194 -2.34 6.42 19.63
CA ASP A 194 -3.30 7.53 19.54
C ASP A 194 -2.57 8.86 19.79
N HIS A 195 -1.63 8.88 20.74
CA HIS A 195 -0.74 10.02 20.96
C HIS A 195 0.16 10.30 19.76
N GLY A 196 0.83 9.27 19.21
CA GLY A 196 1.71 9.42 18.04
C GLY A 196 0.98 9.95 16.80
N MET A 197 -0.24 9.47 16.55
CA MET A 197 -1.08 10.00 15.47
C MET A 197 -1.48 11.46 15.71
N ALA A 198 -1.86 11.81 16.94
CA ALA A 198 -2.19 13.18 17.31
C ALA A 198 -1.00 14.14 17.17
N GLU A 199 0.22 13.69 17.51
CA GLU A 199 1.45 14.47 17.31
C GLU A 199 1.74 14.71 15.82
N ILE A 200 1.59 13.70 14.96
CA ILE A 200 1.72 13.88 13.50
C ILE A 200 0.68 14.88 12.98
N GLU A 201 -0.58 14.78 13.44
CA GLU A 201 -1.64 15.72 13.09
C GLU A 201 -1.29 17.15 13.54
N ARG A 202 -0.84 17.30 14.78
CA ARG A 202 -0.40 18.58 15.34
C ARG A 202 0.76 19.17 14.52
N ILE A 203 1.77 18.38 14.19
CA ILE A 203 2.99 18.87 13.55
C ILE A 203 2.75 19.27 12.09
N PHE A 204 2.05 18.45 11.32
CA PHE A 204 1.97 18.60 9.86
C PHE A 204 0.65 19.16 9.33
N PHE A 205 -0.42 19.12 10.13
CA PHE A 205 -1.76 19.49 9.67
C PHE A 205 -2.42 20.61 10.47
N SER A 206 -1.86 20.99 11.64
CA SER A 206 -2.37 22.12 12.42
C SER A 206 -1.77 23.43 11.95
N GLU A 207 -2.63 24.41 11.64
CA GLU A 207 -2.23 25.78 11.28
C GLU A 207 -1.45 26.50 12.40
N ARG A 208 -1.51 25.98 13.63
CA ARG A 208 -0.94 26.62 14.84
C ARG A 208 0.47 26.16 15.20
N SER A 209 0.99 25.14 14.52
CA SER A 209 2.23 24.46 14.88
C SER A 209 3.28 24.65 13.78
N SER A 210 4.30 25.45 14.06
CA SER A 210 5.45 25.66 13.16
C SER A 210 6.71 24.93 13.63
N GLU A 211 6.60 23.98 14.56
CA GLU A 211 7.74 23.39 15.28
C GLU A 211 8.83 22.85 14.34
N PHE A 212 8.43 22.29 13.20
CA PHE A 212 9.33 21.82 12.14
C PHE A 212 9.01 22.43 10.76
N GLY A 213 8.28 23.54 10.71
CA GLY A 213 7.85 24.16 9.44
C GLY A 213 9.01 24.60 8.54
N ASP A 214 10.16 24.92 9.13
CA ASP A 214 11.38 25.31 8.42
C ASP A 214 12.26 24.12 8.00
N ASP A 215 11.99 22.91 8.52
CA ASP A 215 12.76 21.70 8.19
C ASP A 215 12.28 21.11 6.87
N LYS A 216 12.83 21.64 5.78
CA LYS A 216 12.50 21.23 4.41
C LYS A 216 12.76 19.74 4.15
N GLU A 217 13.76 19.15 4.81
CA GLU A 217 14.07 17.73 4.65
C GLU A 217 12.97 16.87 5.27
N LEU A 218 12.63 17.15 6.53
CA LEU A 218 11.57 16.43 7.23
C LEU A 218 10.23 16.57 6.50
N MET A 219 9.87 17.79 6.10
CA MET A 219 8.64 18.06 5.36
C MET A 219 8.61 17.31 4.02
N ALA A 220 9.74 17.24 3.30
CA ALA A 220 9.82 16.52 2.03
C ALA A 220 9.68 15.00 2.23
N VAL A 221 10.34 14.43 3.24
CA VAL A 221 10.26 12.99 3.55
C VAL A 221 8.84 12.59 3.98
N PHE A 222 8.20 13.41 4.81
CA PHE A 222 6.83 13.17 5.25
C PHE A 222 5.82 13.33 4.09
N ALA A 223 5.98 14.36 3.26
CA ALA A 223 5.13 14.56 2.08
C ALA A 223 5.25 13.41 1.07
N ASP A 224 6.48 12.91 0.84
CA ASP A 224 6.72 11.72 0.01
C ASP A 224 6.04 10.47 0.59
N MET A 225 6.14 10.28 1.92
CA MET A 225 5.44 9.19 2.62
C MET A 225 3.92 9.28 2.45
N LEU A 226 3.32 10.45 2.66
CA LEU A 226 1.88 10.66 2.48
C LEU A 226 1.45 10.39 1.03
N SER A 227 2.20 10.91 0.05
CA SER A 227 1.91 10.74 -1.36
C SER A 227 1.90 9.25 -1.75
N LYS A 228 2.95 8.51 -1.38
CA LYS A 228 3.05 7.07 -1.64
C LYS A 228 1.95 6.28 -0.94
N THR A 229 1.67 6.60 0.32
CA THR A 229 0.59 5.97 1.08
C THR A 229 -0.75 6.18 0.41
N LYS A 230 -1.06 7.41 0.00
CA LYS A 230 -2.30 7.75 -0.70
C LYS A 230 -2.45 6.95 -1.99
N VAL A 231 -1.39 6.85 -2.80
CA VAL A 231 -1.41 6.06 -4.04
C VAL A 231 -1.72 4.60 -3.76
N VAL A 232 -1.01 3.98 -2.80
CA VAL A 232 -1.20 2.56 -2.48
C VAL A 232 -2.59 2.29 -1.91
N VAL A 233 -3.08 3.12 -0.98
CA VAL A 233 -4.42 2.98 -0.40
C VAL A 233 -5.51 3.17 -1.45
N THR A 234 -5.35 4.13 -2.36
CA THR A 234 -6.31 4.36 -3.45
C THR A 234 -6.37 3.15 -4.37
N ASN A 235 -5.22 2.59 -4.76
CA ASN A 235 -5.15 1.39 -5.59
C ASN A 235 -5.75 0.17 -4.90
N ALA A 236 -5.44 -0.03 -3.61
CA ALA A 236 -6.00 -1.13 -2.82
C ALA A 236 -7.51 -1.00 -2.64
N THR A 237 -8.02 0.23 -2.47
CA THR A 237 -9.46 0.52 -2.39
C THR A 237 -10.13 0.20 -3.72
N LEU A 238 -9.53 0.59 -4.85
CA LEU A 238 -10.03 0.26 -6.19
C LEU A 238 -10.14 -1.26 -6.36
N ILE A 239 -9.07 -2.01 -6.07
CA ILE A 239 -9.05 -3.48 -6.16
C ILE A 239 -10.13 -4.11 -5.27
N ALA A 240 -10.28 -3.63 -4.03
CA ALA A 240 -11.29 -4.13 -3.11
C ALA A 240 -12.72 -3.83 -3.62
N THR A 241 -12.95 -2.64 -4.19
CA THR A 241 -14.24 -2.30 -4.79
C THR A 241 -14.52 -3.08 -6.06
N GLU A 242 -13.54 -3.24 -6.95
CA GLU A 242 -13.67 -4.07 -8.16
C GLU A 242 -14.02 -5.51 -7.78
N ALA A 243 -13.35 -6.10 -6.78
CA ALA A 243 -13.69 -7.43 -6.29
C ALA A 243 -15.11 -7.51 -5.69
N ALA A 244 -15.60 -6.45 -5.03
CA ALA A 244 -16.94 -6.40 -4.47
C ALA A 244 -18.05 -6.20 -5.52
N PHE A 245 -17.73 -5.54 -6.64
CA PHE A 245 -18.66 -5.28 -7.74
C PHE A 245 -18.49 -6.24 -8.93
N SER A 246 -17.49 -7.12 -8.87
CA SER A 246 -17.23 -8.11 -9.91
C SER A 246 -18.04 -9.37 -9.64
N ASP A 247 -18.90 -9.72 -10.60
CA ASP A 247 -19.58 -11.01 -10.68
C ASP A 247 -18.71 -12.07 -11.39
N HIS A 248 -17.39 -11.86 -11.47
CA HIS A 248 -16.46 -12.76 -12.18
C HIS A 248 -16.52 -14.19 -11.66
N ASP A 249 -16.63 -14.35 -10.34
CA ASP A 249 -16.75 -15.66 -9.67
C ASP A 249 -18.21 -16.19 -9.67
N ASP A 250 -19.19 -15.32 -9.96
CA ASP A 250 -20.62 -15.63 -10.04
C ASP A 250 -21.12 -15.80 -11.50
N GLY A 251 -20.21 -15.96 -12.47
CA GLY A 251 -20.54 -16.28 -13.85
C GLY A 251 -20.68 -15.08 -14.80
N GLY A 252 -20.31 -13.88 -14.36
CA GLY A 252 -20.32 -12.62 -15.14
C GLY A 252 -19.24 -12.49 -16.21
N CYS A 253 -18.47 -13.54 -16.46
CA CYS A 253 -17.48 -13.56 -17.52
C CYS A 253 -18.07 -14.20 -18.79
N THR A 254 -18.66 -13.40 -19.68
CA THR A 254 -18.93 -13.84 -21.06
C THR A 254 -17.61 -13.94 -21.82
N ARG A 255 -16.86 -15.03 -21.60
CA ARG A 255 -15.64 -15.31 -22.36
C ARG A 255 -16.03 -15.76 -23.76
N VAL A 256 -15.82 -14.93 -24.78
CA VAL A 256 -15.84 -15.38 -26.17
C VAL A 256 -14.60 -16.25 -26.37
N VAL A 257 -14.77 -17.57 -26.25
CA VAL A 257 -13.67 -18.55 -26.22
C VAL A 257 -12.97 -18.68 -27.58
N SER A 258 -13.65 -18.29 -28.66
CA SER A 258 -13.06 -18.18 -29.99
C SER A 258 -14.01 -17.43 -30.93
N VAL A 259 -13.46 -16.57 -31.78
CA VAL A 259 -14.13 -16.11 -33.01
C VAL A 259 -13.43 -16.81 -34.17
N GLN A 260 -14.11 -17.73 -34.85
CA GLN A 260 -13.61 -18.30 -36.10
C GLN A 260 -13.93 -17.34 -37.24
N TYR A 261 -12.92 -16.60 -37.69
CA TYR A 261 -13.02 -15.81 -38.92
C TYR A 261 -12.64 -16.72 -40.09
N SER A 262 -13.63 -17.20 -40.85
CA SER A 262 -13.39 -17.99 -42.06
C SER A 262 -13.40 -17.08 -43.29
N GLU A 263 -12.28 -16.41 -43.57
CA GLU A 263 -12.09 -15.86 -44.91
C GLU A 263 -11.77 -17.00 -45.87
N LYS A 264 -12.71 -17.26 -46.79
CA LYS A 264 -12.52 -18.22 -47.88
C LYS A 264 -11.62 -17.56 -48.93
N VAL A 265 -10.35 -17.92 -48.94
CA VAL A 265 -9.44 -17.51 -50.03
C VAL A 265 -9.65 -18.48 -51.19
N ILE A 266 -10.11 -17.95 -52.32
CA ILE A 266 -10.28 -18.70 -53.57
C ILE A 266 -8.96 -18.63 -54.33
N ASP A 267 -8.40 -19.78 -54.73
CA ASP A 267 -7.26 -19.79 -55.64
C ASP A 267 -7.68 -19.25 -57.01
N SER A 268 -7.10 -18.11 -57.39
CA SER A 268 -7.41 -17.40 -58.62
C SER A 268 -7.10 -18.17 -59.91
N LEU A 269 -6.36 -19.29 -59.85
CA LEU A 269 -6.03 -20.10 -61.03
C LEU A 269 -6.94 -21.32 -61.24
N THR A 270 -7.52 -21.87 -60.18
CA THR A 270 -8.30 -23.13 -60.24
C THR A 270 -9.76 -22.96 -59.79
N GLY A 271 -10.11 -21.83 -59.17
CA GLY A 271 -11.48 -21.54 -58.72
C GLY A 271 -11.98 -22.47 -57.61
N GLN A 272 -11.09 -23.27 -57.02
CA GLN A 272 -11.41 -24.17 -55.91
C GLN A 272 -10.97 -23.59 -54.56
N TYR A 273 -11.66 -24.02 -53.50
CA TYR A 273 -11.34 -23.67 -52.13
C TYR A 273 -10.05 -24.38 -51.70
N VAL A 274 -9.09 -23.63 -51.17
CA VAL A 274 -7.88 -24.21 -50.57
C VAL A 274 -8.17 -24.50 -49.10
N ASP A 275 -8.33 -25.77 -48.73
CA ASP A 275 -8.37 -26.20 -47.33
C ASP A 275 -6.93 -26.24 -46.78
N GLU A 276 -6.47 -25.13 -46.22
CA GLU A 276 -5.24 -25.11 -45.41
C GLU A 276 -5.57 -25.46 -43.96
N ALA A 277 -5.51 -26.75 -43.66
CA ALA A 277 -5.45 -27.29 -42.31
C ALA A 277 -4.08 -26.98 -41.68
N GLU A 278 -3.86 -25.74 -41.24
CA GLU A 278 -2.89 -25.33 -40.20
C GLU A 278 -2.91 -23.80 -40.06
N ARG A 279 -3.98 -23.26 -39.46
CA ARG A 279 -4.00 -21.88 -38.97
C ARG A 279 -4.34 -21.89 -37.49
N ILE A 280 -3.33 -22.23 -36.68
CA ILE A 280 -3.37 -21.96 -35.24
C ILE A 280 -3.37 -20.43 -35.09
N ALA A 281 -4.49 -19.87 -34.65
CA ALA A 281 -4.58 -18.46 -34.32
C ALA A 281 -3.48 -18.11 -33.29
N PRO A 282 -2.81 -16.95 -33.40
CA PRO A 282 -1.95 -16.49 -32.34
C PRO A 282 -2.79 -16.39 -31.06
N SER A 283 -2.45 -17.20 -30.07
CA SER A 283 -3.02 -17.13 -28.73
C SER A 283 -2.98 -15.68 -28.26
N SER A 284 -4.10 -15.16 -27.78
CA SER A 284 -4.31 -13.81 -27.29
C SER A 284 -3.16 -13.32 -26.39
N LEU A 285 -2.16 -12.66 -26.97
CA LEU A 285 -1.32 -11.73 -26.27
C LEU A 285 -2.14 -10.44 -26.20
N ALA A 286 -2.86 -10.25 -25.11
CA ALA A 286 -3.40 -8.93 -24.80
C ALA A 286 -2.22 -7.95 -24.81
N MET A 287 -2.22 -7.00 -25.75
CA MET A 287 -1.22 -5.94 -25.77
C MET A 287 -1.36 -5.14 -24.47
N GLU A 288 -0.33 -5.09 -23.64
CA GLU A 288 -0.27 -4.32 -22.38
C GLU A 288 -0.78 -2.87 -22.52
N GLN A 289 -0.64 -2.28 -23.71
CA GLN A 289 -1.10 -0.93 -24.02
C GLN A 289 -2.64 -0.76 -23.98
N GLN A 290 -3.40 -1.81 -24.29
CA GLN A 290 -4.87 -1.76 -24.16
C GLN A 290 -5.29 -1.80 -22.68
N THR A 291 -4.58 -2.57 -21.86
CA THR A 291 -4.80 -2.62 -20.40
C THR A 291 -4.52 -1.27 -19.74
N GLU A 292 -3.42 -0.60 -20.10
CA GLU A 292 -3.09 0.73 -19.55
C GLU A 292 -4.11 1.80 -19.93
N SER A 293 -4.59 1.81 -21.17
CA SER A 293 -5.58 2.80 -21.62
C SER A 293 -6.94 2.60 -20.96
N GLN A 294 -7.37 1.35 -20.78
CA GLN A 294 -8.59 1.02 -20.04
C GLN A 294 -8.44 1.39 -18.56
N GLN A 295 -7.30 1.09 -17.93
CA GLN A 295 -7.02 1.51 -16.56
C GLN A 295 -7.03 3.03 -16.42
N ARG A 296 -6.42 3.79 -17.35
CA ARG A 296 -6.46 5.26 -17.31
C ARG A 296 -7.89 5.80 -17.46
N GLN A 297 -8.71 5.18 -18.30
CA GLN A 297 -10.10 5.57 -18.47
C GLN A 297 -10.93 5.25 -17.23
N GLN A 298 -10.73 4.08 -16.62
CA GLN A 298 -11.33 3.71 -15.34
C GLN A 298 -10.91 4.65 -14.22
N LEU A 299 -9.62 5.01 -14.13
CA LEU A 299 -9.11 6.01 -13.17
C LEU A 299 -9.73 7.39 -13.37
N ARG A 300 -10.01 7.79 -14.61
CA ARG A 300 -10.67 9.07 -14.92
C ARG A 300 -12.14 9.08 -14.54
N VAL A 301 -12.86 7.99 -14.78
CA VAL A 301 -14.26 7.84 -14.35
C VAL A 301 -14.34 7.75 -12.82
N ALA A 302 -13.40 7.05 -12.18
CA ALA A 302 -13.32 6.93 -10.74
C ALA A 302 -13.00 8.27 -10.05
N SER A 303 -12.09 9.07 -10.59
CA SER A 303 -11.81 10.41 -10.04
C SER A 303 -13.00 11.35 -10.17
N GLN A 304 -13.75 11.26 -11.27
CA GLN A 304 -15.02 11.99 -11.45
C GLN A 304 -16.08 11.52 -10.45
N ALA A 305 -16.20 10.21 -10.22
CA ALA A 305 -17.13 9.66 -9.23
C ALA A 305 -16.76 10.06 -7.79
N ALA A 306 -15.47 10.05 -7.43
CA ALA A 306 -15.01 10.46 -6.11
C ALA A 306 -15.20 11.96 -5.86
N ALA A 307 -14.93 12.81 -6.86
CA ALA A 307 -15.21 14.24 -6.77
C ALA A 307 -16.71 14.50 -6.58
N LEU A 308 -17.56 13.77 -7.32
CA LEU A 308 -19.01 13.83 -7.16
C LEU A 308 -19.43 13.39 -5.74
N GLN A 309 -18.90 12.28 -5.23
CA GLN A 309 -19.21 11.80 -3.88
C GLN A 309 -18.80 12.82 -2.80
N GLN A 310 -17.63 13.46 -2.94
CA GLN A 310 -17.19 14.50 -2.03
C GLN A 310 -18.08 15.75 -2.10
N GLU A 311 -18.50 16.15 -3.30
CA GLU A 311 -19.44 17.26 -3.50
C GLU A 311 -20.80 16.97 -2.82
N LEU A 312 -21.34 15.77 -3.02
CA LEU A 312 -22.59 15.34 -2.41
C LEU A 312 -22.52 15.27 -0.89
N LEU A 313 -21.40 14.76 -0.37
CA LEU A 313 -21.17 14.66 1.07
C LEU A 313 -20.99 16.05 1.69
N GLY A 314 -20.28 16.96 1.00
CA GLY A 314 -20.18 18.37 1.40
C GLY A 314 -21.54 19.06 1.43
N GLN A 315 -22.39 18.81 0.42
CA GLN A 315 -23.77 19.31 0.39
C GLN A 315 -24.58 18.76 1.57
N LEU A 316 -24.51 17.45 1.86
CA LEU A 316 -25.24 16.83 2.96
C LEU A 316 -24.81 17.36 4.33
N LEU A 317 -23.52 17.54 4.56
CA LEU A 317 -22.99 17.99 5.85
C LEU A 317 -23.13 19.50 6.08
N SER A 318 -23.33 20.30 5.02
CA SER A 318 -23.59 21.74 5.12
C SER A 318 -25.07 22.10 5.23
N MET A 319 -26.00 21.17 4.90
CA MET A 319 -27.44 21.37 5.09
C MET A 319 -27.82 21.41 6.59
N PRO A 320 -28.78 22.25 6.99
CA PRO A 320 -29.42 22.18 8.30
C PRO A 320 -30.07 20.82 8.54
N ASP A 321 -30.15 20.40 9.81
CA ASP A 321 -30.62 19.06 10.16
C ASP A 321 -32.08 18.80 9.70
N GLU A 322 -32.97 19.79 9.82
CA GLU A 322 -34.37 19.71 9.38
C GLU A 322 -34.49 19.54 7.85
N GLU A 323 -33.72 20.31 7.07
CA GLU A 323 -33.69 20.23 5.61
C GLU A 323 -33.07 18.91 5.12
N ARG A 324 -32.07 18.41 5.85
CA ARG A 324 -31.44 17.13 5.56
C ARG A 324 -32.41 15.98 5.79
N GLU A 325 -33.17 15.99 6.88
CA GLU A 325 -34.15 14.95 7.20
C GLU A 325 -35.29 14.90 6.17
N GLU A 326 -35.82 16.06 5.76
CA GLU A 326 -36.82 16.16 4.70
C GLU A 326 -36.28 15.61 3.36
N ARG A 327 -35.05 16.00 3.00
CA ARG A 327 -34.41 15.57 1.75
C ARG A 327 -34.05 14.07 1.74
N MET A 328 -33.67 13.51 2.89
CA MET A 328 -33.46 12.06 3.03
C MET A 328 -34.78 11.29 2.96
N SER A 329 -35.87 11.84 3.49
CA SER A 329 -37.20 11.24 3.35
C SER A 329 -37.63 11.17 1.88
N LEU A 330 -37.50 12.28 1.14
CA LEU A 330 -37.82 12.34 -0.29
C LEU A 330 -36.93 11.39 -1.13
N ALA A 331 -35.63 11.36 -0.84
CA ALA A 331 -34.70 10.46 -1.52
C ALA A 331 -35.02 8.98 -1.24
N LYS A 332 -35.48 8.66 -0.04
CA LYS A 332 -35.93 7.31 0.34
C LYS A 332 -37.20 6.90 -0.39
N GLU A 333 -38.19 7.80 -0.48
CA GLU A 333 -39.40 7.56 -1.27
C GLU A 333 -39.07 7.33 -2.76
N ALA A 334 -38.17 8.12 -3.32
CA ALA A 334 -37.69 7.95 -4.69
C ALA A 334 -36.93 6.62 -4.87
N SER A 335 -36.14 6.19 -3.89
CA SER A 335 -35.43 4.90 -3.88
C SER A 335 -36.38 3.71 -3.85
N ASP A 336 -37.40 3.77 -3.00
CA ASP A 336 -38.41 2.72 -2.88
C ASP A 336 -39.27 2.64 -4.15
N GLU A 337 -39.62 3.76 -4.75
CA GLU A 337 -40.34 3.81 -6.03
C GLU A 337 -39.47 3.28 -7.18
N PHE A 338 -38.20 3.66 -7.23
CA PHE A 338 -37.24 3.20 -8.22
C PHE A 338 -37.02 1.69 -8.14
N THR A 339 -36.79 1.16 -6.94
CA THR A 339 -36.60 -0.26 -6.68
C THR A 339 -37.85 -1.06 -7.05
N ARG A 340 -39.04 -0.54 -6.73
CA ARG A 340 -40.32 -1.16 -7.12
C ARG A 340 -40.49 -1.21 -8.64
N LYS A 341 -40.15 -0.13 -9.36
CA LYS A 341 -40.21 -0.08 -10.83
C LYS A 341 -39.21 -1.04 -11.49
N ILE A 342 -38.00 -1.15 -10.97
CA ILE A 342 -36.99 -2.10 -11.47
C ILE A 342 -37.42 -3.55 -11.27
N LEU A 343 -37.94 -3.88 -10.08
CA LEU A 343 -38.38 -5.23 -9.77
C LEU A 343 -39.62 -5.65 -10.59
N ALA A 344 -40.42 -4.69 -11.04
CA ALA A 344 -41.56 -4.93 -11.94
C ALA A 344 -41.14 -5.21 -13.40
N ILE A 345 -39.94 -4.80 -13.81
CA ILE A 345 -39.42 -5.05 -15.16
C ILE A 345 -38.62 -6.35 -15.15
N SER A 346 -38.95 -7.31 -16.00
CA SER A 346 -38.17 -8.55 -16.11
C SER A 346 -36.69 -8.29 -16.48
N PRO A 347 -35.73 -9.10 -15.99
CA PRO A 347 -34.33 -8.97 -16.38
C PRO A 347 -34.17 -9.04 -17.90
N GLY A 348 -33.52 -8.04 -18.51
CA GLY A 348 -33.37 -7.94 -19.96
C GLY A 348 -33.02 -6.54 -20.47
N PRO A 349 -33.07 -6.33 -21.81
CA PRO A 349 -32.72 -5.05 -22.45
C PRO A 349 -33.55 -3.89 -21.93
N ASP A 350 -34.83 -4.11 -21.65
CA ASP A 350 -35.76 -3.08 -21.17
C ASP A 350 -35.38 -2.56 -19.78
N ARG A 351 -34.81 -3.43 -18.92
CA ARG A 351 -34.29 -3.02 -17.60
C ARG A 351 -33.03 -2.17 -17.74
N ILE A 352 -32.18 -2.46 -18.72
CA ILE A 352 -30.97 -1.67 -19.01
C ILE A 352 -31.34 -0.29 -19.53
N VAL A 353 -32.32 -0.22 -20.44
CA VAL A 353 -32.84 1.07 -20.95
C VAL A 353 -33.45 1.89 -19.81
N PHE A 354 -34.21 1.25 -18.92
CA PHE A 354 -34.76 1.91 -17.74
C PHE A 354 -33.66 2.49 -16.82
N LEU A 355 -32.62 1.70 -16.51
CA LEU A 355 -31.46 2.13 -15.72
C LEU A 355 -30.70 3.31 -16.37
N GLN A 356 -30.63 3.35 -17.69
CA GLN A 356 -29.98 4.42 -18.44
C GLN A 356 -30.86 5.67 -18.60
N SER A 357 -32.17 5.55 -18.39
CA SER A 357 -33.14 6.65 -18.56
C SER A 357 -33.41 7.47 -17.29
N VAL A 358 -32.77 7.12 -16.17
CA VAL A 358 -32.94 7.82 -14.88
C VAL A 358 -32.38 9.23 -14.99
N ASP A 359 -33.17 10.22 -14.59
CA ASP A 359 -32.78 11.62 -14.61
C ASP A 359 -31.66 11.93 -13.60
N GLU A 360 -30.83 12.91 -13.92
CA GLU A 360 -29.64 13.30 -13.15
C GLU A 360 -30.00 13.70 -11.70
N ARG A 361 -31.17 14.31 -11.50
CA ARG A 361 -31.64 14.71 -10.17
C ARG A 361 -31.95 13.49 -9.31
N THR A 362 -32.72 12.53 -9.82
CA THR A 362 -33.02 11.27 -9.12
C THR A 362 -31.75 10.49 -8.84
N GLN A 363 -30.80 10.39 -9.78
CA GLN A 363 -29.50 9.75 -9.55
C GLN A 363 -28.73 10.41 -8.39
N LYS A 364 -28.75 11.75 -8.33
CA LYS A 364 -28.13 12.53 -7.26
C LYS A 364 -28.76 12.24 -5.90
N GLU A 365 -30.09 12.21 -5.83
CA GLU A 365 -30.85 11.93 -4.61
C GLU A 365 -30.60 10.51 -4.08
N LEU A 366 -30.60 9.50 -4.98
CA LEU A 366 -30.27 8.12 -4.62
C LEU A 366 -28.82 7.95 -4.14
N ALA A 367 -27.87 8.65 -4.79
CA ALA A 367 -26.47 8.64 -4.38
C ALA A 367 -26.29 9.28 -2.99
N MET A 368 -26.99 10.38 -2.71
CA MET A 368 -26.98 11.05 -1.39
C MET A 368 -27.54 10.14 -0.29
N LEU A 369 -28.67 9.47 -0.54
CA LEU A 369 -29.27 8.53 0.41
C LEU A 369 -28.31 7.39 0.75
N LYS A 370 -27.70 6.76 -0.27
CA LYS A 370 -26.77 5.66 -0.08
C LYS A 370 -25.53 6.08 0.71
N LEU A 371 -24.99 7.28 0.44
CA LEU A 371 -23.87 7.84 1.20
C LEU A 371 -24.25 8.05 2.67
N TRP A 372 -25.43 8.62 2.93
CA TRP A 372 -25.93 8.87 4.28
C TRP A 372 -26.19 7.58 5.07
N GLU A 373 -26.82 6.58 4.45
CA GLU A 373 -27.06 5.27 5.06
C GLU A 373 -25.75 4.54 5.41
N ASN A 374 -24.75 4.59 4.51
CA ASN A 374 -23.42 4.04 4.79
C ASN A 374 -22.73 4.74 5.97
N MET A 375 -22.89 6.06 6.09
CA MET A 375 -22.36 6.82 7.23
C MET A 375 -23.06 6.46 8.54
N LEU A 376 -24.39 6.31 8.52
CA LEU A 376 -25.17 5.87 9.69
C LEU A 376 -24.79 4.44 10.10
N ALA A 377 -24.64 3.52 9.15
CA ALA A 377 -24.22 2.15 9.40
C ALA A 377 -22.81 2.09 10.03
N SER A 378 -21.91 2.99 9.60
CA SER A 378 -20.56 3.10 10.13
C SER A 378 -20.48 3.72 11.53
N ASN A 379 -21.52 4.47 11.95
CA ASN A 379 -21.59 5.21 13.21
C ASN A 379 -22.62 4.64 14.21
N GLU A 380 -22.88 3.33 14.18
CA GLU A 380 -23.86 2.67 15.06
C GLU A 380 -25.28 3.29 15.01
N GLY A 381 -25.68 3.81 13.85
CA GLY A 381 -26.97 4.47 13.64
C GLY A 381 -27.05 5.91 14.13
N LYS A 382 -25.94 6.51 14.57
CA LYS A 382 -25.91 7.93 14.99
C LYS A 382 -25.45 8.83 13.84
N PRO A 383 -26.14 9.97 13.60
CA PRO A 383 -25.69 10.93 12.60
C PRO A 383 -24.31 11.48 12.99
N PRO A 384 -23.44 11.80 12.01
CA PRO A 384 -22.12 12.35 12.28
C PRO A 384 -22.24 13.68 13.03
N THR A 385 -21.45 13.86 14.09
CA THR A 385 -21.42 15.12 14.84
C THR A 385 -20.74 16.20 13.99
N ILE A 386 -21.53 17.04 13.33
CA ILE A 386 -21.03 18.21 12.61
C ILE A 386 -20.58 19.22 13.68
N ARG A 387 -19.26 19.45 13.79
CA ARG A 387 -18.75 20.57 14.59
C ARG A 387 -19.30 21.84 13.95
N LYS A 388 -20.32 22.43 14.56
CA LYS A 388 -20.71 23.81 14.28
C LYS A 388 -19.49 24.66 14.59
N GLU A 389 -18.77 25.12 13.57
CA GLU A 389 -17.88 26.24 13.76
C GLU A 389 -18.75 27.36 14.33
N LEU A 390 -18.48 27.69 15.59
CA LEU A 390 -19.03 28.84 16.26
C LEU A 390 -18.66 30.05 15.42
N ASP A 391 -19.63 30.53 14.67
CA ASP A 391 -19.63 31.85 14.06
C ASP A 391 -19.73 32.88 15.19
N THR A 392 -18.64 33.02 15.95
CA THR A 392 -18.39 34.19 16.79
C THR A 392 -17.49 35.13 16.02
N ARG A 393 -18.05 35.75 14.98
CA ARG A 393 -17.64 37.10 14.58
C ARG A 393 -18.67 38.08 15.15
N ALA A 394 -18.32 38.59 16.32
CA ALA A 394 -18.83 39.87 16.79
C ALA A 394 -18.48 40.94 15.75
N HIS A 395 -19.50 41.51 15.12
CA HIS A 395 -19.68 42.95 15.00
C HIS A 395 -21.16 43.27 14.86
#